data_AF-C0K000-F1
#
_entry.id   AF-C0K000-F1
#
_cell.length_a   1.000
_cell.length_b   1.000
_cell.length_c   1.000
_cell.angle_alpha   90.00
_cell.angle_beta   90.00
_cell.angle_gamma   90.00
#
_symmetry.space_group_name_H-M   'P 1'
#
loop_
_entity.id
_entity.type
_entity.pdbx_description
1 polymer ?
#
loop_
_entity_poly.entity_id
_entity_poly.type
_entity_poly.pdbx_seq_one_letter_code
_entity_poly.pdbx_strand_id
1 'polypeptide(L)'
;MKSFILSPEQYADLKGRYAKFNEPWTADEAEELKQMAADGISRSEMSAQLGRTPNAIKMKLQSLGLYVPKPAARTWTAEDEHLLVKLYREGTSFAELAAAFGRTEGAILRRLILLRAAVLPDGVSAEMSEAGKAEG
;
A
#
# COMPACT_ATOMS: atom_id res chain seq x y z
N MET A 1 -18.15 0.73 -10.30
CA MET A 1 -16.69 0.84 -10.52
C MET A 1 -16.38 2.32 -10.66
N LYS A 2 -15.72 2.97 -9.68
CA LYS A 2 -15.44 4.42 -9.78
C LYS A 2 -14.44 4.63 -10.90
N SER A 3 -14.89 5.22 -12.01
CA SER A 3 -14.00 5.63 -13.09
C SER A 3 -13.15 6.79 -12.55
N PHE A 4 -11.86 6.53 -12.32
CA PHE A 4 -10.89 7.54 -11.93
C PHE A 4 -10.50 8.37 -13.16
N ILE A 5 -11.45 9.13 -13.69
CA ILE A 5 -11.17 10.10 -14.75
C ILE A 5 -10.55 11.31 -14.06
N LEU A 6 -9.33 11.68 -14.48
CA LEU A 6 -8.67 12.91 -14.01
C LEU A 6 -9.48 14.12 -14.48
N SER A 7 -9.59 15.15 -13.64
CA SER A 7 -10.14 16.43 -14.09
C SER A 7 -9.25 17.04 -15.19
N PRO A 8 -9.79 17.96 -16.01
CA PRO A 8 -8.98 18.66 -17.02
C PRO A 8 -7.74 19.34 -16.44
N GLU A 9 -7.84 19.93 -15.23
CA GLU A 9 -6.69 20.55 -14.56
C GLU A 9 -5.66 19.51 -14.11
N GLN A 10 -6.12 18.41 -13.51
CA GLN A 10 -5.24 17.30 -13.10
C GLN A 10 -4.53 16.67 -14.30
N TYR A 11 -5.21 16.57 -15.43
CA TYR A 11 -4.62 16.07 -16.67
C TYR A 11 -3.57 17.03 -17.23
N ALA A 12 -3.85 18.34 -17.26
CA ALA A 12 -2.92 19.36 -17.74
C ALA A 12 -1.65 19.44 -16.86
N ASP A 13 -1.82 19.42 -15.54
CA ASP A 13 -0.73 19.36 -14.58
C ASP A 13 0.11 18.08 -14.77
N LEU A 14 -0.53 16.91 -14.87
CA LEU A 14 0.18 15.66 -15.10
C LEU A 14 0.95 15.68 -16.42
N LYS A 15 0.36 16.23 -17.49
CA LYS A 15 1.03 16.39 -18.79
C LYS A 15 2.23 17.33 -18.69
N GLY A 16 2.18 18.38 -17.87
CA GLY A 16 3.29 19.30 -17.66
C GLY A 16 4.46 18.71 -16.85
N ARG A 17 4.19 17.75 -15.96
CA ARG A 17 5.21 17.15 -15.09
C ARG A 17 6.09 16.09 -15.77
N TYR A 18 5.62 15.47 -16.85
CA TYR A 18 6.31 14.36 -17.50
C TYR A 18 6.62 14.68 -18.96
N ALA A 19 7.91 14.78 -19.28
CA ALA A 19 8.39 15.14 -20.62
C ALA A 19 7.81 14.22 -21.71
N LYS A 20 7.64 12.92 -21.42
CA LYS A 20 7.22 11.90 -22.38
C LYS A 20 5.80 11.39 -22.17
N PHE A 21 4.87 12.26 -21.74
CA PHE A 21 3.50 11.86 -21.38
C PHE A 21 2.72 11.16 -22.51
N ASN A 22 2.88 11.63 -23.75
CA ASN A 22 2.20 11.08 -24.94
C ASN A 22 3.16 10.50 -25.98
N GLU A 23 4.45 10.41 -25.68
CA GLU A 23 5.42 9.91 -26.65
C GLU A 23 5.31 8.40 -26.81
N PRO A 24 5.41 7.85 -28.04
CA PRO A 24 5.47 6.42 -28.26
C PRO A 24 6.73 5.84 -27.61
N TRP A 25 6.68 4.58 -27.16
CA TRP A 25 7.86 3.89 -26.64
C TRP A 25 8.84 3.58 -27.77
N THR A 26 10.11 3.94 -27.60
CA THR A 26 11.17 3.50 -28.52
C THR A 26 11.65 2.08 -28.16
N ALA A 27 12.40 1.46 -29.07
CA ALA A 27 13.02 0.16 -28.80
C ALA A 27 14.05 0.27 -27.66
N ASP A 28 14.88 1.32 -27.68
CA ASP A 28 15.91 1.56 -26.67
C ASP A 28 15.31 1.79 -25.28
N GLU A 29 14.25 2.59 -25.17
CA GLU A 29 13.54 2.80 -23.90
C GLU A 29 12.90 1.51 -23.37
N ALA A 30 12.39 0.68 -24.28
CA ALA A 30 11.82 -0.60 -23.89
C ALA A 30 12.91 -1.55 -23.35
N GLU A 31 14.11 -1.52 -23.93
CA GLU A 31 15.25 -2.33 -23.47
C GLU A 31 15.80 -1.81 -22.13
N GLU A 32 15.97 -0.50 -22.00
CA GLU A 32 16.34 0.15 -20.74
C GLU A 32 15.34 -0.22 -19.63
N LEU A 33 14.04 -0.16 -19.91
CA LEU A 33 13.02 -0.55 -18.94
C LEU A 33 13.13 -2.03 -18.51
N LYS A 34 13.46 -2.95 -19.43
CA LYS A 34 13.68 -4.37 -19.08
C LYS A 34 14.87 -4.52 -18.16
N GLN A 35 15.98 -3.84 -18.46
CA GLN A 35 17.19 -3.87 -17.64
C GLN A 35 16.91 -3.34 -16.23
N MET A 36 16.26 -2.17 -16.12
CA MET A 36 15.85 -1.61 -14.84
C MET A 36 14.94 -2.56 -14.03
N ALA A 37 14.05 -3.30 -14.71
CA ALA A 37 13.17 -4.26 -14.06
C ALA A 37 13.94 -5.49 -13.55
N ALA A 38 14.92 -5.97 -14.32
CA ALA A 38 15.81 -7.05 -13.90
C ALA A 38 16.68 -6.64 -12.70
N ASP A 39 17.11 -5.39 -12.66
CA ASP A 39 17.91 -4.80 -11.57
C ASP A 39 17.07 -4.46 -10.32
N GLY A 40 15.76 -4.73 -10.35
CA GLY A 40 14.86 -4.50 -9.21
C GLY A 40 14.56 -3.03 -8.91
N ILE A 41 14.86 -2.12 -9.86
CA ILE A 41 14.62 -0.69 -9.71
C ILE A 41 13.13 -0.43 -9.51
N SER A 42 12.79 0.50 -8.62
CA SER A 42 11.39 0.78 -8.35
C SER A 42 10.72 1.51 -9.52
N ARG A 43 9.41 1.33 -9.69
CA ARG A 43 8.63 2.06 -10.72
C ARG A 43 8.71 3.58 -10.58
N SER A 44 8.94 4.08 -9.37
CA SER A 44 9.09 5.52 -9.12
C SER A 44 10.42 6.02 -9.69
N GLU A 45 11.50 5.25 -9.52
CA GLU A 45 12.81 5.56 -10.07
C GLU A 45 12.82 5.41 -11.59
N MET A 46 12.22 4.33 -12.13
CA MET A 46 12.00 4.19 -13.58
C MET A 46 11.25 5.37 -14.18
N SER A 47 10.22 5.85 -13.48
CA SER A 47 9.44 7.02 -13.91
C SER A 47 10.30 8.29 -13.96
N ALA A 48 11.15 8.50 -12.95
CA ALA A 48 12.06 9.64 -12.89
C ALA A 48 13.13 9.59 -13.98
N GLN A 49 13.70 8.42 -14.26
CA GLN A 49 14.75 8.25 -15.27
C GLN A 49 14.21 8.35 -16.71
N LEU A 50 13.08 7.69 -17.00
CA LEU A 50 12.51 7.66 -18.35
C LEU A 50 11.64 8.88 -18.67
N GLY A 51 11.35 9.74 -17.68
CA GLY A 51 10.48 10.91 -17.86
C GLY A 51 9.03 10.55 -18.23
N ARG A 52 8.61 9.32 -17.89
CA ARG A 52 7.28 8.76 -18.19
C ARG A 52 6.47 8.59 -16.91
N THR A 53 5.15 8.64 -17.01
CA THR A 53 4.28 8.46 -15.85
C THR A 53 4.42 7.05 -15.24
N PRO A 54 4.24 6.89 -13.92
CA PRO A 54 4.27 5.57 -13.29
C PRO A 54 3.24 4.59 -13.88
N ASN A 55 2.11 5.10 -14.39
CA ASN A 55 1.13 4.28 -15.07
C ASN A 55 1.62 3.81 -16.45
N ALA A 56 2.27 4.67 -17.24
CA ALA A 56 2.87 4.27 -18.51
C ALA A 56 3.96 3.20 -18.32
N ILE A 57 4.82 3.37 -17.30
CA ILE A 57 5.81 2.35 -16.89
C ILE A 57 5.11 1.02 -16.57
N LYS A 58 4.09 1.05 -15.71
CA LYS A 58 3.31 -0.15 -15.33
C LYS A 58 2.71 -0.84 -16.57
N MET A 59 2.04 -0.10 -17.45
CA MET A 59 1.41 -0.66 -18.65
C MET A 59 2.45 -1.27 -19.58
N LYS A 60 3.62 -0.63 -19.74
CA LYS A 60 4.70 -1.17 -20.57
C LYS A 60 5.28 -2.44 -19.98
N LEU A 61 5.59 -2.47 -18.67
CA LEU A 61 6.04 -3.70 -17.99
C LEU A 61 5.02 -4.84 -18.13
N GLN A 62 3.72 -4.53 -18.05
CA GLN A 62 2.65 -5.52 -18.31
C GLN A 62 2.70 -6.06 -19.74
N SER A 63 2.83 -5.18 -20.74
CA SER A 63 2.94 -5.61 -22.15
C SER A 63 4.19 -6.44 -22.44
N LEU A 64 5.25 -6.25 -21.65
CA LEU A 64 6.51 -7.00 -21.74
C LEU A 64 6.49 -8.30 -20.92
N GLY A 65 5.41 -8.58 -20.17
CA GLY A 65 5.34 -9.74 -19.27
C GLY A 65 6.21 -9.63 -18.01
N LEU A 66 6.76 -8.44 -17.72
CA LEU A 66 7.67 -8.18 -16.59
C LEU A 66 6.96 -7.59 -15.37
N TYR A 67 5.63 -7.45 -15.43
CA TYR A 67 4.84 -7.00 -14.30
C TYR A 67 4.12 -8.17 -13.64
N VAL A 68 4.57 -8.51 -12.44
CA VAL A 68 3.84 -9.42 -11.56
C VAL A 68 2.92 -8.58 -10.66
N PRO A 69 1.58 -8.66 -10.83
CA PRO A 69 0.67 -7.98 -9.91
C PRO A 69 0.87 -8.52 -8.50
N LYS A 70 0.90 -7.62 -7.52
CA LYS A 70 0.86 -8.05 -6.12
C LYS A 70 -0.47 -8.78 -5.88
N PRO A 71 -0.47 -9.87 -5.08
CA PRO A 71 -1.71 -10.50 -4.65
C PRO A 71 -2.64 -9.45 -4.06
N ALA A 72 -3.93 -9.55 -4.35
CA ALA A 72 -4.92 -8.71 -3.72
C ALA A 72 -4.82 -8.89 -2.19
N ALA A 73 -4.86 -7.78 -1.45
CA ALA A 73 -4.89 -7.87 0.01
C ALA A 73 -6.16 -8.64 0.44
N ARG A 74 -6.00 -9.66 1.29
CA ARG A 74 -7.12 -10.43 1.83
C ARG A 74 -8.09 -9.49 2.55
N THR A 75 -9.35 -9.50 2.10
CA THR A 75 -10.45 -8.76 2.74
C THR A 75 -10.61 -9.18 4.20
N TRP A 76 -10.87 -8.22 5.08
CA TRP A 76 -11.26 -8.50 6.46
C TRP A 76 -12.72 -8.96 6.47
N THR A 77 -13.00 -10.12 7.05
CA THR A 77 -14.38 -10.59 7.25
C THR A 77 -14.90 -10.12 8.61
N ALA A 78 -16.21 -10.23 8.85
CA ALA A 78 -16.79 -9.90 10.15
C ALA A 78 -16.20 -10.78 11.27
N GLU A 79 -15.91 -12.04 10.95
CA GLU A 79 -15.26 -12.99 11.87
C GLU A 79 -13.81 -12.59 12.15
N ASP A 80 -13.04 -12.19 11.13
CA ASP A 80 -11.68 -11.67 11.32
C ASP A 80 -11.70 -10.45 12.27
N GLU A 81 -12.66 -9.55 12.08
CA GLU A 81 -12.79 -8.31 12.86
C GLU A 81 -13.21 -8.59 14.31
N HIS A 82 -14.15 -9.51 14.52
CA HIS A 82 -14.56 -9.93 15.86
C HIS A 82 -13.40 -10.58 16.63
N LEU A 83 -12.68 -11.49 15.99
CA LEU A 83 -11.52 -12.16 16.58
C LEU A 83 -10.39 -11.16 16.87
N LEU A 84 -10.16 -10.21 15.95
CA LEU A 84 -9.12 -9.19 16.13
C LEU A 84 -9.39 -8.33 17.36
N VAL A 85 -10.62 -7.84 17.53
CA VAL A 85 -11.01 -7.01 18.67
C VAL A 85 -10.93 -7.80 19.97
N LYS A 86 -11.36 -9.08 19.95
CA LYS A 86 -11.25 -9.97 21.11
C LYS A 86 -9.80 -10.13 21.56
N LEU A 87 -8.91 -10.57 20.67
CA LEU A 87 -7.50 -10.83 20.99
C LEU A 87 -6.77 -9.56 21.44
N TYR A 88 -7.07 -8.43 20.81
CA TYR A 88 -6.51 -7.14 21.22
C TYR A 88 -6.94 -6.74 22.65
N ARG A 89 -8.20 -6.96 23.02
CA ARG A 89 -8.70 -6.72 24.38
C ARG A 89 -8.10 -7.65 25.42
N GLU A 90 -7.73 -8.86 25.02
CA GLU A 90 -7.03 -9.84 25.85
C GLU A 90 -5.53 -9.51 26.03
N GLY A 91 -5.04 -8.41 25.44
CA GLY A 91 -3.67 -7.93 25.59
C GLY A 91 -2.67 -8.54 24.60
N THR A 92 -3.16 -9.23 23.57
CA THR A 92 -2.28 -9.81 22.52
C THR A 92 -1.51 -8.71 21.81
N SER A 93 -0.20 -8.89 21.66
CA SER A 93 0.66 -7.89 21.03
C SER A 93 0.38 -7.75 19.53
N PHE A 94 0.76 -6.61 18.93
CA PHE A 94 0.59 -6.43 17.48
C PHE A 94 1.38 -7.44 16.66
N ALA A 95 2.54 -7.89 17.13
CA ALA A 95 3.35 -8.90 16.46
C ALA A 95 2.64 -10.27 16.43
N GLU A 96 2.02 -10.67 17.54
CA GLU A 96 1.25 -11.92 17.63
C GLU A 96 -0.03 -11.86 16.80
N LEU A 97 -0.73 -10.72 16.83
CA LEU A 97 -1.89 -10.48 15.95
C LEU A 97 -1.47 -10.53 14.47
N ALA A 98 -0.38 -9.87 14.11
CA ALA A 98 0.16 -9.89 12.75
C ALA A 98 0.41 -11.34 12.27
N ALA A 99 1.05 -12.16 13.11
CA ALA A 99 1.28 -13.58 12.83
C ALA A 99 -0.05 -14.36 12.69
N ALA A 100 -0.99 -14.18 13.62
CA ALA A 100 -2.27 -14.91 13.64
C ALA A 100 -3.13 -14.61 12.41
N PHE A 101 -3.12 -13.36 11.93
CA PHE A 101 -3.91 -12.95 10.76
C PHE A 101 -3.14 -13.03 9.43
N GLY A 102 -1.86 -13.39 9.45
CA GLY A 102 -1.00 -13.38 8.26
C GLY A 102 -0.90 -11.99 7.62
N ARG A 103 -0.83 -10.95 8.45
CA ARG A 103 -0.85 -9.52 8.04
C ARG A 103 0.29 -8.77 8.73
N THR A 104 0.57 -7.54 8.31
CA THR A 104 1.58 -6.69 8.97
C THR A 104 0.99 -5.98 10.19
N GLU A 105 1.82 -5.60 11.15
CA GLU A 105 1.38 -4.81 12.33
C GLU A 105 0.68 -3.51 11.94
N GLY A 106 1.18 -2.82 10.90
CA GLY A 106 0.52 -1.62 10.38
C GLY A 106 -0.89 -1.90 9.83
N ALA A 107 -1.12 -3.09 9.23
CA ALA A 107 -2.45 -3.49 8.79
C ALA A 107 -3.39 -3.80 9.96
N ILE A 108 -2.86 -4.39 11.04
CA ILE A 108 -3.57 -4.60 12.30
C ILE A 108 -3.99 -3.26 12.91
N LEU A 109 -3.03 -2.37 13.16
CA LEU A 109 -3.28 -1.03 13.71
C LEU A 109 -4.31 -0.26 12.88
N ARG A 110 -4.14 -0.23 11.56
CA ARG A 110 -5.09 0.44 10.66
C ARG A 110 -6.48 -0.15 10.77
N ARG A 111 -6.61 -1.48 10.86
CA ARG A 111 -7.92 -2.14 11.00
C ARG A 111 -8.56 -1.82 12.34
N LEU A 112 -7.83 -1.86 13.45
CA LEU A 112 -8.33 -1.49 14.78
C LEU A 112 -8.82 -0.04 14.82
N ILE A 113 -8.09 0.90 14.19
CA ILE A 113 -8.52 2.30 14.07
C ILE A 113 -9.83 2.41 13.30
N LEU A 114 -9.96 1.70 12.17
CA LEU A 114 -11.17 1.70 11.35
C LEU A 114 -12.36 1.09 12.11
N LEU A 115 -12.15 0.00 12.85
CA LEU A 115 -13.19 -0.64 13.66
C LEU A 115 -13.65 0.27 14.78
N ARG A 116 -12.71 0.93 15.48
CA ARG A 116 -13.04 1.95 16.49
C ARG A 116 -13.88 3.10 15.93
N ALA A 117 -13.59 3.54 14.71
CA ALA A 117 -14.35 4.61 14.06
C ALA A 117 -15.72 4.15 13.53
N ALA A 118 -15.88 2.86 13.22
CA ALA A 118 -17.10 2.30 12.65
C ALA A 118 -18.11 1.86 13.73
N VAL A 119 -17.64 1.29 14.84
CA VAL A 119 -18.44 0.86 15.99
C VAL A 119 -17.52 0.88 17.21
N LEU A 120 -17.75 1.79 18.16
CA LEU A 120 -17.56 1.66 19.64
C LEU A 120 -17.40 3.04 20.31
N PRO A 121 -18.49 3.77 20.63
CA PRO A 121 -18.66 4.40 21.95
C PRO A 121 -19.19 3.30 22.91
N ASP A 122 -18.71 3.07 24.13
CA ASP A 122 -18.08 3.91 25.14
C ASP A 122 -17.18 3.07 26.05
N GLY A 123 -16.17 3.71 26.65
CA GLY A 123 -15.60 3.27 27.92
C GLY A 123 -14.29 2.48 27.88
N VAL A 124 -13.17 3.14 27.56
CA VAL A 124 -11.91 2.91 28.29
C VAL A 124 -11.24 4.27 28.49
N SER A 125 -11.72 4.98 29.51
CA SER A 125 -10.87 5.83 30.33
C SER A 125 -10.26 4.93 31.40
N ALA A 126 -9.03 5.26 31.78
CA ALA A 126 -8.30 4.83 32.98
C ALA A 126 -7.23 3.74 32.78
N GLU A 127 -6.03 4.14 33.22
CA GLU A 127 -4.90 3.31 33.65
C GLU A 127 -3.92 2.80 32.59
N MET A 128 -3.23 3.77 31.97
CA MET A 128 -1.78 3.62 31.79
C MET A 128 -1.11 3.79 33.16
N SER A 129 -1.24 2.79 34.03
CA SER A 129 -0.48 2.69 35.29
C SER A 129 0.73 1.81 35.05
N GLU A 130 1.87 2.47 34.88
CA GLU A 130 3.16 2.14 35.49
C GLU A 130 3.37 0.68 35.94
N ALA A 131 4.02 -0.13 35.10
CA ALA A 131 4.77 -1.30 35.54
C ALA A 131 5.85 -1.63 34.51
N GLY A 132 7.12 -1.50 34.89
CA GLY A 132 8.22 -2.04 34.11
C GLY A 132 9.54 -1.26 34.09
N LYS A 133 9.94 -0.62 35.18
CA LYS A 133 11.37 -0.34 35.42
C LYS A 133 11.73 -0.62 36.88
N ALA A 134 11.95 -1.89 37.16
CA ALA A 134 12.81 -2.37 38.23
C ALA A 134 13.41 -3.69 37.78
N GLU A 135 14.70 -3.67 37.44
CA GLU A 135 15.73 -4.62 37.90
C GLU A 135 17.03 -4.35 37.14
N GLY A 136 18.10 -4.06 37.90
CA GLY A 136 19.46 -3.77 37.43
C GLY A 136 20.06 -2.55 38.12
#